data_AF-A4CVY4-F1
#
_entry.id   AF-A4CVY4-F1
#
_cell.length_a   1.000
_cell.length_b   1.000
_cell.length_c   1.000
_cell.angle_alpha   90.00
_cell.angle_beta   90.00
_cell.angle_gamma   90.00
#
_symmetry.space_group_name_H-M   'P 1'
#
loop_
_entity.id
_entity.type
_entity.pdbx_description
1 polymer ?
#
loop_
_entity_poly.entity_id
_entity_poly.type
_entity_poly.pdbx_seq_one_letter_code
_entity_poly.pdbx_strand_id
1 'polypeptide(L)'
;MGWRDNANALLTGLTIKQREGLRQVLIDVHHAGVWSWSLPVLLRDRCWMRLDRIQLSQLRCYLPPEGREESPELVHYRMLIADGVEPLVAQQVCWQHFGMDDCQRSLRDYWQSCMVEHHGWTACRYRQLVIAYRERIERGDVVVPMLVLARRGSNEQHRLHWICFTPSLNDVSTTVAI
;
A
#
# COMPACT_ATOMS: atom_id res chain seq x y z
N MET A 1 -18.30 -11.95 -18.33
CA MET A 1 -17.58 -11.08 -17.35
C MET A 1 -16.10 -11.37 -17.41
N GLY A 2 -15.30 -10.41 -17.88
CA GLY A 2 -13.85 -10.58 -18.07
C GLY A 2 -13.06 -9.72 -17.10
N TRP A 3 -12.01 -10.30 -16.52
CA TRP A 3 -10.98 -9.53 -15.83
C TRP A 3 -9.99 -9.00 -16.87
N ARG A 4 -9.40 -7.81 -16.70
CA ARG A 4 -8.31 -7.35 -17.60
C ARG A 4 -7.11 -8.31 -17.53
N ASP A 5 -6.38 -8.48 -18.62
CA ASP A 5 -5.42 -9.58 -18.88
C ASP A 5 -4.31 -9.83 -17.83
N ASN A 6 -4.02 -8.87 -16.94
CA ASN A 6 -3.09 -9.05 -15.81
C ASN A 6 -3.72 -9.70 -14.55
N ALA A 7 -5.04 -9.85 -14.50
CA ALA A 7 -5.74 -10.41 -13.35
C ALA A 7 -5.64 -11.94 -13.29
N ASN A 8 -5.51 -12.65 -14.41
CA ASN A 8 -5.47 -14.11 -14.39
C ASN A 8 -4.28 -14.66 -13.60
N ALA A 9 -3.09 -14.08 -13.74
CA ALA A 9 -1.92 -14.45 -12.93
C ALA A 9 -2.12 -14.12 -11.44
N LEU A 10 -2.81 -13.03 -11.12
CA LEU A 10 -3.13 -12.62 -9.75
C LEU A 10 -4.24 -13.44 -9.09
N LEU A 11 -5.13 -14.03 -9.89
CA LEU A 11 -6.20 -14.91 -9.43
C LEU A 11 -5.78 -16.39 -9.48
N THR A 12 -4.63 -16.69 -10.08
CA THR A 12 -4.05 -18.04 -10.10
C THR A 12 -3.70 -18.45 -8.67
N GLY A 13 -4.23 -19.59 -8.23
CA GLY A 13 -4.09 -20.10 -6.86
C GLY A 13 -5.11 -19.56 -5.85
N LEU A 14 -6.07 -18.73 -6.26
CA LEU A 14 -7.25 -18.43 -5.43
C LEU A 14 -8.31 -19.51 -5.62
N THR A 15 -8.89 -19.96 -4.51
CA THR A 15 -10.03 -20.87 -4.49
C THR A 15 -11.29 -20.20 -5.07
N ILE A 16 -12.26 -21.01 -5.48
CA ILE A 16 -13.56 -20.52 -5.98
C ILE A 16 -14.24 -19.60 -4.95
N LYS A 17 -14.22 -19.99 -3.67
CA LYS A 17 -14.78 -19.18 -2.57
C LYS A 17 -14.09 -17.81 -2.43
N GLN A 18 -12.77 -17.76 -2.55
CA GLN A 18 -12.02 -16.50 -2.49
C GLN A 18 -12.31 -15.59 -3.69
N ARG A 19 -12.49 -16.17 -4.88
CA ARG A 19 -12.90 -15.41 -6.08
C ARG A 19 -14.31 -14.83 -5.94
N GLU A 20 -15.21 -15.58 -5.34
CA GLU A 20 -16.56 -15.09 -5.06
C GLU A 20 -16.55 -13.99 -4.00
N GLY A 21 -15.80 -14.17 -2.91
CA GLY A 21 -15.59 -13.13 -1.91
C GLY A 21 -14.99 -11.86 -2.50
N LEU A 22 -14.06 -11.97 -3.44
CA LEU A 22 -13.49 -10.82 -4.16
C LEU A 22 -14.54 -10.05 -4.96
N ARG A 23 -15.46 -10.75 -5.64
CA ARG A 23 -16.58 -10.11 -6.36
C ARG A 23 -17.47 -9.34 -5.40
N GLN A 24 -17.80 -9.94 -4.26
CA GLN A 24 -18.62 -9.26 -3.25
C GLN A 24 -17.93 -7.99 -2.74
N VAL A 25 -16.62 -8.01 -2.51
CA VAL A 25 -15.86 -6.81 -2.10
C VAL A 25 -15.95 -5.70 -3.15
N LEU A 26 -15.88 -6.03 -4.44
CA LEU A 26 -15.99 -5.06 -5.52
C LEU A 26 -17.40 -4.46 -5.60
N ILE A 27 -18.43 -5.27 -5.41
CA ILE A 27 -19.84 -4.83 -5.30
C ILE A 27 -20.00 -3.88 -4.12
N ASP A 28 -19.44 -4.22 -2.96
CA ASP A 28 -19.49 -3.38 -1.76
C ASP A 28 -18.82 -2.00 -2.01
N VAL A 29 -17.69 -1.97 -2.72
CA VAL A 29 -17.00 -0.71 -3.09
C VAL A 29 -17.82 0.10 -4.08
N HIS A 30 -18.43 -0.55 -5.07
CA HIS A 30 -19.30 0.11 -6.03
C HIS A 30 -20.49 0.78 -5.33
N HIS A 31 -21.13 0.10 -4.38
CA HIS A 31 -22.24 0.65 -3.61
C HIS A 31 -21.82 1.75 -2.64
N ALA A 32 -20.62 1.67 -2.04
CA ALA A 32 -20.12 2.72 -1.15
C ALA A 32 -19.99 4.06 -1.88
N GLY A 33 -19.51 4.05 -3.13
CA GLY A 33 -19.49 5.20 -4.05
C GLY A 33 -18.71 6.44 -3.61
N VAL A 34 -18.15 6.43 -2.39
CA VAL A 34 -17.49 7.56 -1.75
C VAL A 34 -16.22 7.10 -1.06
N TRP A 35 -15.20 7.95 -1.08
CA TRP A 35 -13.94 7.72 -0.38
C TRP A 35 -14.14 7.63 1.14
N SER A 36 -13.59 6.58 1.77
CA SER A 36 -13.57 6.44 3.22
C SER A 36 -12.43 5.54 3.70
N TRP A 37 -12.06 5.67 4.98
CA TRP A 37 -11.07 4.80 5.62
C TRP A 37 -11.60 3.37 5.88
N SER A 38 -12.90 3.14 5.74
CA SER A 38 -13.51 1.80 5.85
C SER A 38 -13.45 1.02 4.54
N LEU A 39 -12.96 1.63 3.46
CA LEU A 39 -12.78 0.95 2.18
C LEU A 39 -11.85 -0.27 2.32
N PRO A 40 -12.16 -1.36 1.61
CA PRO A 40 -11.43 -2.61 1.75
C PRO A 40 -10.05 -2.56 1.11
N VAL A 41 -9.11 -3.25 1.74
CA VAL A 41 -7.79 -3.60 1.20
C VAL A 41 -7.64 -5.12 1.33
N LEU A 42 -7.11 -5.75 0.28
CA LEU A 42 -6.90 -7.19 0.27
C LEU A 42 -5.44 -7.50 0.58
N LEU A 43 -5.19 -8.41 1.52
CA LEU A 43 -3.86 -8.94 1.80
C LEU A 43 -3.78 -10.39 1.34
N ARG A 44 -2.86 -10.67 0.41
CA ARG A 44 -2.65 -12.03 -0.11
C ARG A 44 -1.35 -12.60 0.43
N ASP A 45 -1.47 -13.62 1.26
CA ASP A 45 -0.33 -14.43 1.70
C ASP A 45 -0.16 -15.63 0.76
N ARG A 46 0.96 -15.65 0.03
CA ARG A 46 1.28 -16.74 -0.93
C ARG A 46 1.72 -18.02 -0.24
N CYS A 47 2.34 -17.93 0.93
CA CYS A 47 2.84 -19.10 1.67
C CYS A 47 1.70 -19.89 2.27
N TRP A 48 0.61 -19.20 2.64
CA TRP A 48 -0.56 -19.80 3.29
C TRP A 48 -1.80 -19.88 2.39
N MET A 49 -1.67 -19.51 1.10
CA MET A 49 -2.78 -19.39 0.15
C MET A 49 -3.98 -18.60 0.71
N ARG A 50 -3.69 -17.61 1.57
CA ARG A 50 -4.68 -16.85 2.32
C ARG A 50 -4.96 -15.52 1.63
N LEU A 51 -6.22 -15.13 1.63
CA LEU A 51 -6.67 -13.83 1.15
C LEU A 51 -7.52 -13.20 2.24
N ASP A 52 -6.95 -12.21 2.92
CA ASP A 52 -7.61 -11.47 3.99
C ASP A 52 -8.22 -10.19 3.43
N ARG A 53 -9.42 -9.85 3.89
CA ARG A 53 -10.08 -8.56 3.67
C ARG A 53 -9.94 -7.74 4.94
N ILE A 54 -9.26 -6.61 4.86
CA ILE A 54 -9.12 -5.65 5.96
C ILE A 54 -9.65 -4.28 5.53
N GLN A 55 -9.89 -3.39 6.49
CA GLN A 55 -10.16 -1.99 6.18
C GLN A 55 -8.85 -1.24 5.95
N LEU A 56 -8.89 -0.19 5.13
CA LEU A 56 -7.72 0.68 4.90
C LEU A 56 -7.17 1.26 6.21
N SER A 57 -8.05 1.62 7.15
CA SER A 57 -7.69 2.06 8.51
C SER A 57 -6.81 1.06 9.27
N GLN A 58 -7.01 -0.24 9.04
CA GLN A 58 -6.31 -1.33 9.71
C GLN A 58 -4.97 -1.68 9.04
N LEU A 59 -4.72 -1.19 7.82
CA LEU A 59 -3.52 -1.54 7.05
C LEU A 59 -2.23 -1.27 7.82
N ARG A 60 -2.18 -0.18 8.60
CA ARG A 60 -1.02 0.18 9.44
C ARG A 60 -0.74 -0.82 10.57
N CYS A 61 -1.74 -1.57 11.02
CA CYS A 61 -1.55 -2.61 12.05
C CYS A 61 -0.97 -3.89 11.45
N TYR A 62 -1.33 -4.21 10.20
CA TYR A 62 -0.84 -5.41 9.50
C TYR A 62 0.52 -5.19 8.84
N LEU A 63 0.72 -4.00 8.27
CA LEU A 63 1.92 -3.57 7.58
C LEU A 63 2.25 -2.15 8.06
N PRO A 64 2.90 -2.01 9.24
CA PRO A 64 3.27 -0.70 9.75
C PRO A 64 4.18 -0.01 8.73
N PRO A 65 3.81 1.18 8.24
CA PRO A 65 4.66 1.92 7.34
C PRO A 65 5.92 2.36 8.07
N GLU A 66 7.06 2.13 7.44
CA GLU A 66 8.34 2.59 7.94
C GLU A 66 8.40 4.12 7.92
N GLY A 67 8.50 4.75 9.11
CA GLY A 67 8.74 6.19 9.27
C GLY A 67 10.21 6.59 9.11
N ARG A 68 11.10 5.63 8.84
CA ARG A 68 12.57 5.78 8.80
C ARG A 68 13.08 6.85 7.83
N GLU A 69 12.34 7.13 6.76
CA GLU A 69 12.75 8.06 5.67
C GLU A 69 12.21 9.49 5.88
N GLU A 70 11.42 9.71 6.93
CA GLU A 70 10.61 10.91 7.09
C GLU A 70 10.91 11.68 8.38
N SER A 71 11.88 11.21 9.17
CA SER A 71 12.42 12.00 10.27
C SER A 71 12.99 13.30 9.70
N PRO A 72 12.58 14.47 10.20
CA PRO A 72 13.03 15.75 9.68
C PRO A 72 14.55 15.91 9.76
N GLU A 73 15.17 15.34 10.80
CA GLU A 73 16.61 15.31 11.02
C GLU A 73 17.33 14.54 9.90
N LEU A 74 16.85 13.34 9.56
CA LEU A 74 17.45 12.50 8.52
C LEU A 74 17.20 13.04 7.12
N VAL A 75 16.03 13.63 6.86
CA VAL A 75 15.72 14.29 5.59
C VAL A 75 16.67 15.48 5.39
N HIS A 76 16.83 16.32 6.42
CA HIS A 76 17.71 17.48 6.35
C HIS A 76 19.18 17.07 6.16
N TYR A 77 19.66 16.07 6.90
CA TYR A 77 21.01 15.53 6.72
C TYR A 77 21.25 15.07 5.27
N ARG A 78 20.29 14.32 4.69
CA ARG A 78 20.40 13.83 3.31
C ARG A 78 20.42 14.95 2.29
N MET A 79 19.66 16.02 2.51
CA MET A 79 19.69 17.21 1.65
C MET A 79 21.08 17.85 1.67
N LEU A 80 21.68 18.04 2.85
CA LEU A 80 23.03 18.59 2.99
C LEU A 80 24.09 17.74 2.27
N ILE A 81 24.01 16.40 2.40
CA ILE A 81 24.89 15.49 1.65
C ILE A 81 24.68 15.62 0.14
N ALA A 82 23.43 15.72 -0.32
CA ALA A 82 23.11 15.89 -1.74
C ALA A 82 23.63 17.22 -2.30
N ASP A 83 23.66 18.26 -1.47
CA ASP A 83 24.24 19.57 -1.78
C ASP A 83 25.79 19.59 -1.70
N GLY A 84 26.43 18.44 -1.44
CA GLY A 84 27.88 18.28 -1.42
C GLY A 84 28.54 18.71 -0.11
N VAL A 85 27.76 18.93 0.96
CA VAL A 85 28.29 19.24 2.28
C VAL A 85 29.00 18.02 2.85
N GLU A 86 30.17 18.25 3.45
CA GLU A 86 30.98 17.19 4.06
C GLU A 86 30.20 16.53 5.22
N PRO A 87 30.19 15.19 5.36
CA PRO A 87 29.35 14.49 6.32
C PRO A 87 29.44 14.96 7.77
N LEU A 88 30.65 15.28 8.25
CA LEU A 88 30.83 15.76 9.62
C LEU A 88 30.20 17.14 9.82
N VAL A 89 30.33 18.03 8.83
CA VAL A 89 29.70 19.35 8.84
C VAL A 89 28.18 19.24 8.76
N ALA A 90 27.66 18.37 7.88
CA ALA A 90 26.22 18.12 7.78
C ALA A 90 25.62 17.63 9.11
N GLN A 91 26.34 16.75 9.82
CA GLN A 91 25.93 16.27 11.13
C GLN A 91 25.89 17.40 12.17
N GLN A 92 26.90 18.26 12.20
CA GLN A 92 26.93 19.42 13.11
C GLN A 92 25.77 20.38 12.85
N VAL A 93 25.45 20.64 11.58
CA VAL A 93 24.31 21.48 11.19
C VAL A 93 23.00 20.86 11.65
N CYS A 94 22.80 19.55 11.46
CA CYS A 94 21.62 18.85 11.98
C CYS A 94 21.50 18.96 13.51
N TRP A 95 22.59 18.79 14.26
CA TRP A 95 22.58 18.94 15.71
C TRP A 95 22.22 20.35 16.17
N GLN A 96 22.70 21.38 15.48
CA GLN A 96 22.36 22.76 15.79
C GLN A 96 20.90 23.08 15.49
N HIS A 97 20.33 22.48 14.43
CA HIS A 97 18.97 22.77 13.99
C HIS A 97 17.89 22.01 14.77
N PHE A 98 18.12 20.73 15.07
CA PHE A 98 17.12 19.85 15.67
C PHE A 98 17.47 19.38 17.09
N GLY A 99 18.71 19.56 17.52
CA GLY A 99 19.19 18.99 18.76
C GLY A 99 19.87 17.63 18.57
N MET A 100 20.90 17.40 19.38
CA MET A 100 21.73 16.19 19.30
C MET A 100 20.95 14.92 19.65
N ASP A 101 20.10 14.97 20.69
CA ASP A 101 19.33 13.82 21.15
C ASP A 101 18.33 13.32 20.09
N ASP A 102 17.62 14.24 19.43
CA ASP A 102 16.64 13.90 18.38
C ASP A 102 17.33 13.36 17.12
N CYS A 103 18.49 13.91 16.77
CA CYS A 103 19.33 13.38 15.70
C CYS A 103 19.85 11.97 16.01
N GLN A 104 20.32 11.72 17.23
CA GLN A 104 20.80 10.40 17.66
C GLN A 104 19.69 9.36 17.74
N ARG A 105 18.52 9.76 18.25
CA ARG A 105 17.32 8.92 18.28
C ARG A 105 16.92 8.52 16.87
N SER A 106 16.81 9.48 15.95
CA SER A 106 16.43 9.22 14.56
C SER A 106 17.43 8.31 13.85
N LEU A 107 18.73 8.49 14.09
CA LEU A 107 19.77 7.57 13.58
C LEU A 107 19.62 6.16 14.18
N ARG A 108 19.38 6.04 15.48
CA ARG A 108 19.18 4.74 16.14
C ARG A 108 17.96 4.01 15.59
N ASP A 109 16.85 4.71 15.46
CA ASP A 109 15.60 4.19 14.90
C ASP A 109 15.79 3.77 13.43
N TYR A 110 16.59 4.54 12.66
CA TYR A 110 17.00 4.17 11.31
C TYR A 110 17.84 2.89 11.27
N TRP A 111 18.87 2.76 12.11
CA TRP A 111 19.71 1.55 12.12
C TRP A 111 18.96 0.31 12.62
N GLN A 112 18.08 0.46 13.61
CA GLN A 112 17.24 -0.65 14.08
C GLN A 112 16.24 -1.10 13.02
N SER A 113 15.66 -0.17 12.25
CA SER A 113 14.76 -0.51 11.14
C SER A 113 15.50 -1.11 9.93
N CYS A 114 16.77 -0.78 9.70
CA CYS A 114 17.60 -1.49 8.72
C CYS A 114 17.79 -2.99 9.03
N MET A 115 17.61 -3.40 10.29
CA MET A 115 17.71 -4.80 10.70
C MET A 115 16.39 -5.59 10.51
N VAL A 116 15.28 -4.91 10.21
CA VAL A 116 13.97 -5.55 10.01
C VAL A 116 13.65 -5.59 8.51
N GLU A 117 13.30 -6.77 8.00
CA GLU A 117 12.91 -6.93 6.60
C GLU A 117 11.50 -6.36 6.35
N HIS A 118 11.43 -5.10 5.91
CA HIS A 118 10.16 -4.45 5.59
C HIS A 118 9.64 -4.76 4.18
N HIS A 119 10.35 -5.62 3.42
CA HIS A 119 10.00 -6.03 2.04
C HIS A 119 9.58 -4.85 1.15
N GLY A 120 10.28 -3.73 1.29
CA GLY A 120 10.05 -2.52 0.52
C GLY A 120 8.77 -1.74 0.88
N TRP A 121 8.10 -2.02 2.00
CA TRP A 121 6.94 -1.27 2.50
C TRP A 121 7.39 -0.05 3.30
N THR A 122 7.11 1.15 2.78
CA THR A 122 7.52 2.44 3.38
C THR A 122 6.33 3.35 3.64
N ALA A 123 6.50 4.37 4.48
CA ALA A 123 5.50 5.42 4.64
C ALA A 123 5.18 6.15 3.33
N CYS A 124 6.18 6.36 2.46
CA CYS A 124 5.95 6.86 1.12
C CYS A 124 5.03 5.94 0.29
N ARG A 125 5.29 4.62 0.25
CA ARG A 125 4.41 3.68 -0.48
C ARG A 125 3.02 3.57 0.13
N TYR A 126 2.90 3.62 1.45
CA TYR A 126 1.60 3.68 2.12
C TYR A 126 0.82 4.92 1.71
N ARG A 127 1.45 6.11 1.72
CA ARG A 127 0.81 7.35 1.26
C ARG A 127 0.44 7.29 -0.21
N GLN A 128 1.32 6.79 -1.07
CA GLN A 128 1.03 6.60 -2.50
C GLN A 128 -0.18 5.68 -2.70
N LEU A 129 -0.30 4.60 -1.92
CA LEU A 129 -1.49 3.74 -1.97
C LEU A 129 -2.75 4.52 -1.58
N VAL A 130 -2.73 5.25 -0.46
CA VAL A 130 -3.89 6.00 0.03
C VAL A 130 -4.34 7.07 -0.98
N ILE A 131 -3.40 7.88 -1.47
CA ILE A 131 -3.66 8.92 -2.47
C ILE A 131 -4.24 8.30 -3.73
N ALA A 132 -3.56 7.28 -4.28
CA ALA A 132 -3.99 6.66 -5.51
C ALA A 132 -5.30 5.87 -5.36
N TYR A 133 -5.63 5.39 -4.16
CA TYR A 133 -6.94 4.77 -3.90
C TYR A 133 -8.03 5.83 -3.90
N ARG A 134 -7.81 6.92 -3.16
CA ARG A 134 -8.73 8.05 -3.08
C ARG A 134 -9.05 8.61 -4.45
N GLU A 135 -8.03 8.95 -5.23
CA GLU A 135 -8.23 9.53 -6.55
C GLU A 135 -9.04 8.62 -7.48
N ARG A 136 -8.86 7.30 -7.39
CA ARG A 136 -9.62 6.34 -8.22
C ARG A 136 -11.09 6.27 -7.80
N ILE A 137 -11.37 6.24 -6.49
CA ILE A 137 -12.75 6.25 -5.99
C ILE A 137 -13.44 7.57 -6.32
N GLU A 138 -12.75 8.70 -6.17
CA GLU A 138 -13.28 10.02 -6.54
C GLU A 138 -13.54 10.15 -8.05
N ARG A 139 -12.79 9.42 -8.89
CA ARG A 139 -13.06 9.27 -10.32
C ARG A 139 -14.22 8.31 -10.66
N GLY A 140 -14.79 7.62 -9.67
CA GLY A 140 -15.85 6.63 -9.86
C GLY A 140 -15.35 5.24 -10.27
N ASP A 141 -14.05 4.98 -10.21
CA ASP A 141 -13.50 3.66 -10.54
C ASP A 141 -13.85 2.64 -9.45
N VAL A 142 -14.44 1.50 -9.83
CA VAL A 142 -14.66 0.38 -8.90
C VAL A 142 -13.39 -0.45 -8.80
N VAL A 143 -12.54 -0.08 -7.85
CA VAL A 143 -11.23 -0.71 -7.65
C VAL A 143 -10.96 -1.07 -6.20
N VAL A 144 -10.19 -2.13 -6.01
CA VAL A 144 -9.73 -2.57 -4.69
C VAL A 144 -8.23 -2.86 -4.76
N PRO A 145 -7.42 -2.27 -3.87
CA PRO A 145 -6.00 -2.62 -3.77
C PRO A 145 -5.82 -4.02 -3.17
N MET A 146 -4.97 -4.81 -3.80
CA MET A 146 -4.49 -6.11 -3.32
C MET A 146 -2.99 -6.06 -3.11
N LEU A 147 -2.55 -6.22 -1.87
CA LEU A 147 -1.15 -6.36 -1.49
C LEU A 147 -0.79 -7.84 -1.42
N VAL A 148 0.06 -8.28 -2.32
CA VAL A 148 0.66 -9.62 -2.30
C VAL A 148 1.90 -9.57 -1.41
N LEU A 149 1.85 -10.30 -0.30
CA LEU A 149 2.91 -10.32 0.69
C LEU A 149 4.15 -11.04 0.14
N ALA A 150 5.31 -10.51 0.55
CA ALA A 150 6.60 -11.10 0.27
C ALA A 150 6.76 -12.37 1.10
N ARG A 151 7.59 -13.30 0.60
CA ARG A 151 7.92 -14.49 1.37
C ARG A 151 8.88 -14.09 2.49
N ARG A 152 8.61 -14.56 3.71
CA ARG A 152 9.50 -14.37 4.87
C ARG A 152 10.90 -14.93 4.55
N GLY A 153 11.94 -14.18 4.88
CA GLY A 153 13.33 -14.57 4.59
C GLY A 153 13.70 -14.52 3.12
N SER A 154 12.97 -13.73 2.31
CA SER A 154 13.33 -13.47 0.92
C SER A 154 13.48 -11.96 0.68
N ASN A 155 14.37 -11.60 -0.24
CA ASN A 155 14.54 -10.22 -0.69
C ASN A 155 13.40 -9.73 -1.60
N GLU A 156 12.31 -10.49 -1.74
CA GLU A 156 11.16 -10.06 -2.51
C GLU A 156 10.45 -8.90 -1.80
N GLN A 157 9.90 -7.98 -2.59
CA GLN A 157 9.10 -6.88 -2.08
C GLN A 157 7.60 -7.23 -2.09
N HIS A 158 6.84 -6.56 -1.22
CA HIS A 158 5.38 -6.55 -1.33
C HIS A 158 4.96 -5.94 -2.67
N ARG A 159 4.01 -6.59 -3.34
CA ARG A 159 3.50 -6.15 -4.64
C ARG A 159 2.09 -5.62 -4.49
N LEU A 160 1.86 -4.40 -4.96
CA LEU A 160 0.53 -3.79 -5.00
C LEU A 160 -0.09 -4.03 -6.37
N HIS A 161 -1.29 -4.58 -6.38
CA HIS A 161 -2.10 -4.75 -7.57
C HIS A 161 -3.47 -4.09 -7.39
N TRP A 162 -3.98 -3.47 -8.43
CA TRP A 162 -5.33 -2.90 -8.42
C TRP A 162 -6.27 -3.87 -9.10
N ILE A 163 -7.25 -4.36 -8.37
CA ILE A 163 -8.30 -5.21 -8.91
C ILE A 163 -9.44 -4.28 -9.35
N CYS A 164 -9.68 -4.23 -10.65
CA CYS A 164 -10.80 -3.50 -11.22
C CYS A 164 -11.88 -4.49 -11.67
N PHE A 165 -13.14 -4.11 -11.52
CA PHE A 165 -14.23 -4.76 -12.24
C PHE A 165 -14.70 -3.84 -13.36
N THR A 166 -14.60 -4.30 -14.60
CA THR A 166 -15.37 -3.71 -15.69
C THR A 166 -16.68 -4.48 -15.77
N PRO A 167 -17.83 -3.89 -15.41
CA PRO A 167 -19.11 -4.50 -15.77
C PRO A 167 -19.12 -4.58 -17.30
N SER A 168 -19.09 -5.80 -17.84
CA SER A 168 -19.35 -5.98 -19.27
C SER A 168 -20.76 -5.45 -19.53
N LEU A 169 -20.90 -4.51 -20.46
CA LEU A 169 -22.13 -3.79 -20.84
C LEU A 169 -23.28 -4.68 -21.38
N ASN A 170 -23.25 -6.00 -21.16
CA ASN A 170 -24.15 -6.97 -21.77
C ASN A 170 -25.18 -7.55 -20.79
N ASP A 171 -25.56 -6.83 -19.74
CA ASP A 171 -26.65 -7.26 -18.85
C ASP A 171 -27.65 -6.14 -18.55
N VAL A 172 -27.95 -5.33 -19.58
CA VAL A 172 -29.22 -4.58 -19.64
C VAL A 172 -30.10 -5.27 -20.67
N SER A 173 -30.61 -6.44 -20.29
CA SER A 173 -31.72 -7.07 -20.99
C SER A 173 -32.80 -7.42 -19.99
N THR A 174 -33.52 -6.40 -19.51
CA THR A 174 -34.87 -6.57 -18.97
C THR A 174 -35.72 -5.37 -19.35
N THR A 175 -36.41 -5.53 -20.48
CA THR A 175 -37.83 -5.25 -20.69
C THR A 175 -38.45 -4.13 -19.86
N VAL A 176 -38.73 -2.99 -20.50
CA VAL A 176 -39.91 -2.19 -20.17
C VAL A 176 -40.88 -2.34 -21.33
N ALA A 177 -41.91 -3.17 -21.12
CA ALA A 177 -43.09 -3.18 -21.95
C ALA A 177 -43.88 -1.89 -21.67
N ILE A 178 -44.32 -1.22 -22.74
CA ILE A 178 -45.39 -0.22 -22.72
C ILE A 178 -46.71 -0.97 -22.93
#